data_AF-A0A9E2EL75-F1
#
_entry.id   AF-A0A9E2EL75-F1
#
_cell.length_a   1.000
_cell.length_b   1.000
_cell.length_c   1.000
_cell.angle_alpha   90.00
_cell.angle_beta   90.00
_cell.angle_gamma   90.00
#
_symmetry.space_group_name_H-M   'P 1'
#
loop_
_entity.id
_entity.type
_entity.pdbx_description
1 polymer ?
#
loop_
_entity_poly.entity_id
_entity_poly.type
_entity_poly.pdbx_seq_one_letter_code
_entity_poly.pdbx_strand_id
1 'polypeptide(L)'
;MPEITAIHVTLLVLAAILGAGFAWVGRGKRAVQEKAAINAGWQEQMGAQRTEHRRLVEQNKSLMDQLSQIQASNRDAKNRAQELAEAVQTAYARRDELQHEIRDVRSSLETVLSQRDKLRTDMSGLMTATASDEKDERDEKIFQLSRELENWHQRLPPLLERYRERDAQAVKLEADLATAELRIEQLESQLGENQTRIEPVSDPDALTSGLDASNDDADRDAESSSHAPEPRADEQPQGLRDDLKQIKGVGPAIEKTLNDMGIFRYQQIADMTEFDIDRVAEKLKGFHSRIYRENWIGQARELTDHNKLA
;
A
#
# COMPACT_ATOMS: atom_id res chain seq x y z
N MET A 1 -85.76 -106.18 -93.99
CA MET A 1 -84.63 -106.26 -93.03
C MET A 1 -83.41 -105.76 -93.78
N PRO A 2 -82.82 -104.60 -93.45
CA PRO A 2 -81.64 -104.16 -94.17
C PRO A 2 -80.47 -105.13 -93.89
N GLU A 3 -79.92 -105.75 -94.93
CA GLU A 3 -78.76 -106.64 -94.81
C GLU A 3 -77.50 -105.80 -94.65
N ILE A 4 -76.79 -105.99 -93.53
CA ILE A 4 -75.50 -105.35 -93.28
C ILE A 4 -74.48 -106.00 -94.23
N THR A 5 -74.20 -105.34 -95.35
CA THR A 5 -73.17 -105.79 -96.30
C THR A 5 -71.76 -105.57 -95.73
N ALA A 6 -70.77 -106.36 -96.16
CA ALA A 6 -69.36 -106.27 -95.72
C ALA A 6 -68.77 -104.85 -95.78
N ILE A 7 -69.26 -104.02 -96.71
CA ILE A 7 -68.89 -102.61 -96.86
C ILE A 7 -69.21 -101.80 -95.59
N HIS A 8 -70.37 -102.03 -94.96
CA HIS A 8 -70.76 -101.35 -93.73
C HIS A 8 -69.84 -101.69 -92.56
N VAL A 9 -69.39 -102.95 -92.45
CA VAL A 9 -68.44 -103.39 -91.43
C VAL A 9 -67.07 -102.72 -91.61
N THR A 10 -66.57 -102.66 -92.86
CA THR A 10 -65.29 -101.99 -93.15
C THR A 10 -65.32 -100.49 -92.88
N LEU A 11 -66.44 -99.81 -93.18
CA LEU A 11 -66.63 -98.40 -92.86
C LEU A 11 -66.67 -98.15 -91.35
N LEU A 12 -67.32 -99.03 -90.58
CA LEU A 12 -67.35 -98.93 -89.11
C LEU A 12 -65.96 -99.14 -88.50
N VAL A 13 -65.17 -100.10 -89.00
CA VAL A 13 -63.80 -100.32 -88.52
C VAL A 13 -62.90 -99.12 -88.87
N LEU A 14 -63.01 -98.60 -90.09
CA LEU A 14 -62.25 -97.42 -90.51
C LEU A 14 -62.64 -96.18 -89.69
N ALA A 15 -63.93 -95.98 -89.42
CA ALA A 15 -64.42 -94.93 -88.53
C ALA A 15 -63.91 -95.09 -87.09
N ALA A 16 -63.83 -96.31 -86.57
CA ALA A 16 -63.27 -96.58 -85.24
C ALA A 16 -61.76 -96.29 -85.17
N ILE A 17 -60.99 -96.66 -86.20
CA ILE A 17 -59.54 -96.37 -86.28
C ILE A 17 -59.29 -94.87 -86.41
N LEU A 18 -60.05 -94.17 -87.28
CA LEU A 18 -59.97 -92.71 -87.39
C LEU A 18 -60.37 -92.04 -86.07
N GLY A 19 -61.44 -92.50 -85.43
CA GLY A 19 -61.87 -92.02 -84.11
C GLY A 19 -60.81 -92.21 -83.03
N ALA A 20 -60.14 -93.36 -82.99
CA ALA A 20 -59.04 -93.63 -82.07
C ALA A 20 -57.81 -92.74 -82.35
N GLY A 21 -57.48 -92.51 -83.62
CA GLY A 21 -56.42 -91.58 -84.04
C GLY A 21 -56.72 -90.13 -83.62
N PHE A 22 -57.94 -89.64 -83.86
CA PHE A 22 -58.38 -88.33 -83.41
C PHE A 22 -58.40 -88.21 -81.88
N ALA A 23 -58.85 -89.24 -81.17
CA ALA A 23 -58.84 -89.27 -79.71
C ALA A 23 -57.40 -89.27 -79.15
N TRP A 24 -56.47 -90.00 -79.77
CA TRP A 24 -55.06 -90.03 -79.37
C TRP A 24 -54.36 -88.68 -79.59
N VAL A 25 -54.57 -88.05 -80.75
CA VAL A 25 -54.06 -86.69 -81.03
C VAL A 25 -54.69 -85.66 -80.08
N GLY A 26 -55.99 -85.76 -79.82
CA GLY A 26 -56.70 -84.91 -78.86
C GLY A 26 -56.14 -85.05 -77.44
N ARG A 27 -55.88 -86.28 -76.98
CA ARG A 27 -55.25 -86.55 -75.68
C ARG A 27 -53.81 -86.04 -75.62
N GLY A 28 -53.03 -86.21 -76.68
CA GLY A 28 -51.67 -85.66 -76.78
C GLY A 28 -51.65 -84.13 -76.67
N LYS A 29 -52.55 -83.45 -77.39
CA LYS A 29 -52.70 -81.98 -77.32
C LYS A 29 -53.13 -81.51 -75.92
N ARG A 30 -54.09 -82.19 -75.27
CA ARG A 30 -54.49 -81.88 -73.88
C ARG A 30 -53.34 -82.05 -72.89
N ALA A 31 -52.59 -83.16 -72.97
CA ALA A 31 -51.44 -83.39 -72.09
C ALA A 31 -50.34 -82.33 -72.27
N VAL A 32 -50.11 -81.85 -73.50
CA VAL A 32 -49.19 -80.73 -73.76
C VAL A 32 -49.72 -79.42 -73.17
N GLN A 33 -51.02 -79.13 -73.33
CA GLN A 33 -51.66 -77.95 -72.73
C GLN A 33 -51.62 -77.98 -71.20
N GLU A 34 -51.89 -79.12 -70.57
CA GLU A 34 -51.80 -79.30 -69.12
C GLU A 34 -50.37 -79.09 -68.62
N LYS A 35 -49.38 -79.67 -69.28
CA LYS A 35 -47.96 -79.44 -68.94
C LYS A 35 -47.56 -77.98 -69.12
N ALA A 36 -48.03 -77.33 -70.19
CA ALA A 36 -47.78 -75.91 -70.42
C ALA A 36 -48.42 -75.04 -69.34
N ALA A 37 -49.67 -75.34 -68.94
CA ALA A 37 -50.37 -74.64 -67.87
C ALA A 37 -49.69 -74.85 -66.51
N ILE A 38 -49.27 -76.08 -66.20
CA ILE A 38 -48.51 -76.39 -64.99
C ILE A 38 -47.19 -75.61 -64.99
N ASN A 39 -46.41 -75.66 -66.08
CA ASN A 39 -45.15 -74.94 -66.18
C ASN A 39 -45.34 -73.41 -66.09
N ALA A 40 -46.39 -72.87 -66.68
CA ALA A 40 -46.75 -71.45 -66.56
C ALA A 40 -47.07 -71.07 -65.11
N GLY A 41 -47.86 -71.88 -64.40
CA GLY A 41 -48.15 -71.68 -62.98
C GLY A 41 -46.90 -71.74 -62.10
N TRP A 42 -45.99 -72.69 -62.37
CA TRP A 42 -44.69 -72.76 -61.69
C TRP A 42 -43.83 -71.53 -61.96
N GLN A 43 -43.80 -71.02 -63.20
CA GLN A 43 -43.06 -69.80 -63.53
C GLN A 43 -43.64 -68.56 -62.86
N GLU A 44 -44.96 -68.44 -62.78
CA GLU A 44 -45.64 -67.36 -62.09
C GLU A 44 -45.33 -67.39 -60.58
N GLN A 45 -45.43 -68.57 -59.95
CA GLN A 45 -45.10 -68.74 -58.54
C GLN A 45 -43.63 -68.41 -58.26
N MET A 46 -42.70 -68.89 -59.09
CA MET A 46 -41.28 -68.56 -58.96
C MET A 46 -41.01 -67.06 -59.20
N GLY A 47 -41.76 -66.44 -60.12
CA GLY A 47 -41.72 -64.99 -60.37
C GLY A 47 -42.17 -64.20 -59.13
N ALA A 48 -43.31 -64.56 -58.55
CA ALA A 48 -43.85 -63.96 -57.33
C ALA A 48 -42.89 -64.13 -56.14
N GLN A 49 -42.30 -65.31 -55.98
CA GLN A 49 -41.28 -65.52 -54.94
C GLN A 49 -40.06 -64.62 -55.15
N ARG A 50 -39.57 -64.48 -56.38
CA ARG A 50 -38.42 -63.59 -56.67
C ARG A 50 -38.74 -62.12 -56.38
N THR A 51 -39.96 -61.66 -56.66
CA THR A 51 -40.37 -60.28 -56.35
C THR A 51 -40.46 -60.05 -54.85
N GLU A 52 -41.00 -61.01 -54.09
CA GLU A 52 -41.03 -60.93 -52.62
C GLU A 52 -39.62 -60.97 -52.03
N HIS A 53 -38.74 -61.86 -52.50
CA HIS A 53 -37.34 -61.87 -52.09
C HIS A 53 -36.65 -60.53 -52.38
N ARG A 54 -36.87 -59.95 -53.57
CA ARG A 54 -36.30 -58.63 -53.90
C ARG A 54 -36.82 -57.54 -52.96
N ARG A 55 -38.12 -57.55 -52.65
CA ARG A 55 -38.73 -56.63 -51.69
C ARG A 55 -38.12 -56.75 -50.30
N LEU A 56 -37.97 -57.98 -49.80
CA LEU A 56 -37.36 -58.24 -48.49
C LEU A 56 -35.89 -57.81 -48.45
N VAL A 57 -35.14 -58.02 -49.53
CA VAL A 57 -33.74 -57.55 -49.64
C VAL A 57 -33.69 -56.01 -49.59
N GLU A 58 -34.57 -55.33 -50.33
CA GLU A 58 -34.62 -53.85 -50.31
C GLU A 58 -35.04 -53.31 -48.94
N GLN A 59 -36.02 -53.96 -48.29
CA GLN A 59 -36.41 -53.63 -46.91
C GLN A 59 -35.25 -53.83 -45.93
N ASN A 60 -34.54 -54.95 -46.01
CA ASN A 60 -33.36 -55.19 -45.17
C ASN A 60 -32.24 -54.17 -45.41
N LYS A 61 -32.02 -53.78 -46.66
CA LYS A 61 -31.06 -52.73 -47.01
C LYS A 61 -31.46 -51.39 -46.39
N SER A 62 -32.71 -50.98 -46.56
CA SER A 62 -33.24 -49.75 -45.95
C SER A 62 -33.12 -49.76 -44.42
N LEU A 63 -33.42 -50.90 -43.77
CA LEU A 63 -33.23 -51.05 -42.32
C LEU A 63 -31.76 -50.95 -41.91
N MET A 64 -30.83 -51.53 -42.68
CA MET A 64 -29.39 -51.38 -42.45
C MET A 64 -28.95 -49.91 -42.59
N ASP A 65 -29.43 -49.22 -43.62
CA ASP A 65 -29.12 -47.80 -43.84
C ASP A 65 -29.65 -46.96 -42.67
N GLN A 66 -30.88 -47.21 -42.21
CA GLN A 66 -31.45 -46.57 -41.02
C GLN A 66 -30.64 -46.87 -39.75
N LEU A 67 -30.23 -48.12 -39.53
CA LEU A 67 -29.40 -48.50 -38.39
C LEU A 67 -28.06 -47.75 -38.44
N SER A 68 -27.43 -47.66 -39.61
CA SER A 68 -26.17 -46.95 -39.79
C SER A 68 -26.32 -45.45 -39.51
N GLN A 69 -27.43 -44.85 -39.96
CA GLN A 69 -27.74 -43.44 -39.72
C GLN A 69 -27.99 -43.17 -38.23
N ILE A 70 -28.70 -44.06 -37.54
CA ILE A 70 -28.92 -43.98 -36.09
C ILE A 70 -27.60 -44.14 -35.33
N GLN A 71 -26.74 -45.05 -35.75
CA GLN A 71 -25.43 -45.23 -35.14
C GLN A 71 -24.54 -44.00 -35.32
N ALA A 72 -24.55 -43.40 -36.51
CA ALA A 72 -23.82 -42.15 -36.79
C ALA A 72 -24.36 -41.00 -35.94
N SER A 73 -25.68 -40.79 -35.90
CA SER A 73 -26.27 -39.71 -35.10
C SER A 73 -26.06 -39.89 -33.61
N ASN A 74 -26.07 -41.13 -33.11
CA ASN A 74 -25.77 -41.43 -31.70
C ASN A 74 -24.29 -41.18 -31.37
N ARG A 75 -23.38 -41.50 -32.30
CA ARG A 75 -21.96 -41.16 -32.16
C ARG A 75 -21.75 -39.64 -32.13
N ASP A 76 -22.41 -38.90 -33.00
CA ASP A 76 -22.33 -37.44 -33.03
C ASP A 76 -22.93 -36.82 -31.75
N ALA A 77 -24.06 -37.34 -31.28
CA ALA A 77 -24.68 -36.91 -30.03
C ALA A 77 -23.76 -37.16 -28.83
N LYS A 78 -23.08 -38.31 -28.79
CA LYS A 78 -22.08 -38.63 -27.77
C LYS A 78 -20.88 -37.68 -27.81
N ASN A 79 -20.36 -37.38 -29.00
CA ASN A 79 -19.25 -36.43 -29.16
C ASN A 79 -19.65 -35.03 -28.67
N ARG A 80 -20.84 -34.54 -29.05
CA ARG A 80 -21.38 -33.25 -28.57
C ARG A 80 -21.58 -33.24 -27.06
N ALA A 81 -22.08 -34.32 -26.48
CA ALA A 81 -22.23 -34.43 -25.03
C ALA A 81 -20.86 -34.36 -24.32
N GLN A 82 -19.83 -34.96 -24.90
CA GLN A 82 -18.47 -34.88 -24.37
C GLN A 82 -17.88 -33.47 -24.49
N GLU A 83 -18.05 -32.81 -25.64
CA GLU A 83 -17.64 -31.41 -25.85
C GLU A 83 -18.35 -30.47 -24.86
N LEU A 84 -19.65 -30.66 -24.63
CA LEU A 84 -20.40 -29.88 -23.65
C LEU A 84 -19.94 -30.16 -22.22
N ALA A 85 -19.64 -31.41 -21.87
CA ALA A 85 -19.13 -31.75 -20.55
C ALA A 85 -17.76 -31.09 -20.30
N GLU A 86 -16.87 -31.09 -21.29
CA GLU A 86 -15.58 -30.41 -21.25
C GLU A 86 -15.76 -28.89 -21.15
N ALA A 87 -16.65 -28.30 -21.94
CA ALA A 87 -16.98 -26.88 -21.87
C ALA A 87 -17.51 -26.49 -20.47
N VAL A 88 -18.38 -27.32 -19.88
CA VAL A 88 -18.87 -27.10 -18.52
C VAL A 88 -17.73 -27.19 -17.49
N GLN A 89 -16.84 -28.18 -17.61
CA GLN A 89 -15.69 -28.32 -16.73
C GLN A 89 -14.76 -27.09 -16.79
N THR A 90 -14.44 -26.61 -17.99
CA THR A 90 -13.64 -25.39 -18.17
C THR A 90 -14.33 -24.15 -17.62
N ALA A 91 -15.65 -24.04 -17.75
CA ALA A 91 -16.42 -22.95 -17.16
C ALA A 91 -16.38 -22.98 -15.62
N TYR A 92 -16.45 -24.16 -15.00
CA TYR A 92 -16.28 -24.30 -13.55
C TYR A 92 -14.86 -23.91 -13.10
N ALA A 93 -13.83 -24.36 -13.82
CA ALA A 93 -12.45 -23.97 -13.52
C ALA A 93 -12.27 -22.44 -13.59
N ARG A 94 -12.82 -21.79 -14.62
CA ARG A 94 -12.76 -20.33 -14.76
C ARG A 94 -13.54 -19.61 -13.66
N ARG A 95 -14.70 -20.15 -13.25
CA ARG A 95 -15.45 -19.63 -12.10
C ARG A 95 -14.60 -19.70 -10.83
N ASP A 96 -13.98 -20.83 -10.56
CA ASP A 96 -13.17 -21.01 -9.37
C ASP A 96 -11.98 -20.05 -9.36
N GLU A 97 -11.30 -19.88 -10.50
CA GLU A 97 -10.24 -18.87 -10.67
C GLU A 97 -10.74 -17.45 -10.34
N LEU A 98 -11.88 -17.03 -10.91
CA LEU A 98 -12.48 -15.72 -10.61
C LEU A 98 -12.86 -15.58 -9.12
N GLN A 99 -13.31 -16.65 -8.48
CA GLN A 99 -13.60 -16.62 -7.03
C GLN A 99 -12.34 -16.43 -6.19
N HIS A 100 -11.20 -16.97 -6.63
CA HIS A 100 -9.91 -16.72 -5.99
C HIS A 100 -9.46 -15.28 -6.22
N GLU A 101 -9.53 -14.77 -7.46
CA GLU A 101 -9.22 -13.37 -7.76
C GLU A 101 -10.06 -12.39 -6.93
N ILE A 102 -11.37 -12.64 -6.78
CA ILE A 102 -12.26 -11.81 -5.94
C ILE A 102 -11.83 -11.86 -4.47
N ARG A 103 -11.47 -13.03 -3.96
CA ARG A 103 -11.00 -13.20 -2.57
C ARG A 103 -9.72 -12.41 -2.35
N ASP A 104 -8.79 -12.49 -3.28
CA ASP A 104 -7.50 -11.80 -3.21
C ASP A 104 -7.69 -10.29 -3.29
N VAL A 105 -8.50 -9.80 -4.23
CA VAL A 105 -8.87 -8.38 -4.33
C VAL A 105 -9.52 -7.90 -3.04
N ARG A 106 -10.46 -8.66 -2.47
CA ARG A 106 -11.08 -8.31 -1.18
C ARG A 106 -10.04 -8.22 -0.06
N SER A 107 -9.12 -9.18 0.03
CA SER A 107 -8.06 -9.15 1.03
C SER A 107 -7.14 -7.94 0.86
N SER A 108 -6.78 -7.60 -0.39
CA SER A 108 -5.98 -6.42 -0.69
C SER A 108 -6.72 -5.13 -0.30
N LEU A 109 -8.02 -5.04 -0.58
CA LEU A 109 -8.84 -3.91 -0.19
C LEU A 109 -8.91 -3.77 1.33
N GLU A 110 -9.07 -4.88 2.05
CA GLU A 110 -9.06 -4.89 3.53
C GLU A 110 -7.72 -4.34 4.07
N THR A 111 -6.59 -4.74 3.48
CA THR A 111 -5.28 -4.21 3.88
C THR A 111 -5.17 -2.71 3.60
N VAL A 112 -5.62 -2.24 2.43
CA VAL A 112 -5.60 -0.82 2.06
C VAL A 112 -6.51 0.00 2.95
N LEU A 113 -7.72 -0.49 3.26
CA LEU A 113 -8.64 0.17 4.19
C LEU A 113 -8.02 0.28 5.59
N SER A 114 -7.39 -0.80 6.08
CA SER A 114 -6.70 -0.76 7.38
C SER A 114 -5.53 0.23 7.40
N GLN A 115 -4.77 0.36 6.32
CA GLN A 115 -3.69 1.33 6.19
C GLN A 115 -4.23 2.75 6.16
N ARG A 116 -5.30 3.00 5.39
CA ARG A 116 -5.98 4.28 5.33
C ARG A 116 -6.50 4.69 6.71
N ASP A 117 -7.15 3.78 7.42
CA ASP A 117 -7.73 4.08 8.73
C ASP A 117 -6.63 4.39 9.76
N LYS A 118 -5.50 3.69 9.73
CA LYS A 118 -4.30 4.03 10.52
C LYS A 118 -3.74 5.41 10.18
N LEU A 119 -3.53 5.70 8.90
CA LEU A 119 -3.06 7.03 8.47
C LEU A 119 -4.03 8.13 8.90
N ARG A 120 -5.33 7.86 8.87
CA ARG A 120 -6.35 8.81 9.32
C ARG A 120 -6.28 9.03 10.84
N THR A 121 -6.11 7.97 11.63
CA THR A 121 -5.95 8.12 13.09
C THR A 121 -4.64 8.84 13.43
N ASP A 122 -3.55 8.53 12.73
CA ASP A 122 -2.26 9.17 12.93
C ASP A 122 -2.34 10.67 12.57
N MET A 123 -2.94 11.01 11.43
CA MET A 123 -3.17 12.39 11.01
C MET A 123 -4.07 13.14 11.99
N SER A 124 -5.16 12.52 12.44
CA SER A 124 -6.04 13.12 13.44
C SER A 124 -5.32 13.36 14.76
N GLY A 125 -4.53 12.38 15.24
CA GLY A 125 -3.75 12.49 16.45
C GLY A 125 -2.69 13.60 16.36
N LEU A 126 -1.97 13.66 15.24
CA LEU A 126 -0.97 14.69 14.98
C LEU A 126 -1.61 16.09 14.95
N MET A 127 -2.74 16.25 14.23
CA MET A 127 -3.46 17.52 14.16
C MET A 127 -4.01 17.97 15.52
N THR A 128 -4.50 17.04 16.35
CA THR A 128 -4.96 17.38 17.71
C THR A 128 -3.81 17.72 18.64
N ALA A 129 -2.67 17.01 18.54
CA ALA A 129 -1.51 17.25 19.37
C ALA A 129 -0.84 18.60 19.03
N THR A 130 -0.56 18.87 17.75
CA THR A 130 0.05 20.14 17.34
C THR A 130 -0.85 21.33 17.62
N ALA A 131 -2.16 21.20 17.44
CA ALA A 131 -3.10 22.29 17.68
C ALA A 131 -3.34 22.56 19.17
N SER A 132 -3.27 21.55 20.04
CA SER A 132 -3.41 21.72 21.49
C SER A 132 -2.11 22.25 22.09
N ASP A 133 -0.99 21.54 21.90
CA ASP A 133 0.28 21.88 22.56
C ASP A 133 0.77 23.28 22.17
N GLU A 134 0.73 23.64 20.89
CA GLU A 134 1.13 24.99 20.47
C GLU A 134 0.21 26.08 21.00
N LYS A 135 -1.07 25.77 21.17
CA LYS A 135 -2.06 26.74 21.68
C LYS A 135 -1.90 26.91 23.18
N ASP A 136 -1.78 25.81 23.91
CA ASP A 136 -1.60 25.81 25.36
C ASP A 136 -0.29 26.53 25.74
N GLU A 137 0.80 26.32 25.00
CA GLU A 137 2.06 27.03 25.22
C GLU A 137 1.96 28.54 24.93
N ARG A 138 1.22 28.94 23.89
CA ARG A 138 0.96 30.36 23.58
C ARG A 138 0.09 31.01 24.64
N ASP A 139 -0.96 30.34 25.10
CA ASP A 139 -1.89 30.85 26.10
C ASP A 139 -1.17 31.04 27.46
N GLU A 140 -0.28 30.12 27.83
CA GLU A 140 0.58 30.25 29.02
C GLU A 140 1.55 31.45 28.90
N LYS A 141 2.20 31.62 27.75
CA LYS A 141 3.08 32.80 27.50
C LYS A 141 2.30 34.11 27.57
N ILE A 142 1.09 34.16 27.00
CA ILE A 142 0.22 35.33 27.07
C ILE A 142 -0.13 35.64 28.52
N PHE A 143 -0.49 34.62 29.31
CA PHE A 143 -0.78 34.77 30.72
C PHE A 143 0.43 35.34 31.50
N GLN A 144 1.62 34.79 31.31
CA GLN A 144 2.84 35.28 31.96
C GLN A 144 3.14 36.74 31.60
N LEU A 145 3.11 37.08 30.31
CA LEU A 145 3.35 38.45 29.83
C LEU A 145 2.31 39.44 30.36
N SER A 146 1.03 39.05 30.40
CA SER A 146 -0.02 39.90 30.99
C SER A 146 0.21 40.18 32.47
N ARG A 147 0.67 39.18 33.24
CA ARG A 147 0.97 39.32 34.66
C ARG A 147 2.20 40.19 34.90
N GLU A 148 3.20 40.08 34.04
CA GLU A 148 4.36 40.97 34.06
C GLU A 148 3.97 42.41 33.74
N LEU A 149 3.15 42.63 32.71
CA LEU A 149 2.61 43.95 32.37
C LEU A 149 1.83 44.56 33.53
N GLU A 150 0.99 43.78 34.20
CA GLU A 150 0.25 44.22 35.39
C GLU A 150 1.20 44.59 36.55
N ASN A 151 2.23 43.79 36.79
CA ASN A 151 3.25 44.09 37.80
C ASN A 151 4.02 45.38 37.46
N TRP A 152 4.40 45.58 36.19
CA TRP A 152 5.00 46.84 35.74
C TRP A 152 4.05 48.02 35.89
N HIS A 153 2.77 47.84 35.55
CA HIS A 153 1.74 48.84 35.71
C HIS A 153 1.59 49.27 37.18
N GLN A 154 1.72 48.35 38.13
CA GLN A 154 1.66 48.65 39.57
C GLN A 154 2.95 49.30 40.10
N ARG A 155 4.11 48.97 39.53
CA ARG A 155 5.43 49.48 39.98
C ARG A 155 5.79 50.86 39.44
N LEU A 156 5.36 51.19 38.22
CA LEU A 156 5.70 52.46 37.58
C LEU A 156 5.16 53.68 38.33
N PRO A 157 3.89 53.73 38.79
CA PRO A 157 3.33 54.90 39.46
C PRO A 157 4.10 55.33 40.73
N PRO A 158 4.42 54.45 41.70
CA PRO A 158 5.15 54.87 42.89
C PRO A 158 6.62 55.22 42.59
N LEU A 159 7.24 54.61 41.57
CA LEU A 159 8.59 55.00 41.14
C LEU A 159 8.58 56.40 40.53
N LEU A 160 7.64 56.68 39.63
CA LEU A 160 7.45 58.02 39.06
C LEU A 160 7.23 59.06 40.14
N GLU A 161 6.44 58.74 41.16
CA GLU A 161 6.19 59.67 42.28
C GLU A 161 7.46 59.92 43.11
N ARG A 162 8.24 58.87 43.41
CA ARG A 162 9.54 59.04 44.10
C ARG A 162 10.55 59.86 43.30
N TYR A 163 10.59 59.70 41.98
CA TYR A 163 11.46 60.52 41.13
C TYR A 163 11.03 61.99 41.17
N ARG A 164 9.71 62.27 41.05
CA ARG A 164 9.17 63.62 41.18
C ARG A 164 9.48 64.25 42.53
N GLU A 165 9.31 63.51 43.63
CA GLU A 165 9.63 63.98 44.97
C GLU A 165 11.10 64.33 45.12
N ARG A 166 12.01 63.47 44.61
CA ARG A 166 13.45 63.71 44.66
C ARG A 166 13.86 64.93 43.82
N ASP A 167 13.27 65.10 42.65
CA ASP A 167 13.52 66.27 41.80
C ASP A 167 13.03 67.55 42.50
N ALA A 168 11.86 67.51 43.16
CA ALA A 168 11.38 68.64 43.96
C ALA A 168 12.27 68.94 45.19
N GLN A 169 12.84 67.91 45.82
CA GLN A 169 13.82 68.07 46.90
C GLN A 169 15.13 68.68 46.41
N ALA A 170 15.62 68.27 45.24
CA ALA A 170 16.81 68.86 44.63
C ALA A 170 16.63 70.36 44.38
N VAL A 171 15.49 70.77 43.82
CA VAL A 171 15.16 72.20 43.62
C VAL A 171 15.11 72.98 44.94
N LYS A 172 14.57 72.39 46.01
CA LYS A 172 14.56 73.03 47.34
C LYS A 172 15.98 73.19 47.90
N LEU A 173 16.80 72.14 47.82
CA LEU A 173 18.19 72.19 48.28
C LEU A 173 19.02 73.21 47.49
N GLU A 174 18.80 73.32 46.18
CA GLU A 174 19.42 74.37 45.34
C GLU A 174 19.01 75.77 45.80
N ALA A 175 17.73 75.98 46.12
CA ALA A 175 17.25 77.26 46.66
C ALA A 175 17.85 77.54 48.06
N ASP A 176 17.89 76.54 48.94
CA ASP A 176 18.48 76.67 50.27
C ASP A 176 19.97 76.97 50.19
N LEU A 177 20.71 76.30 49.30
CA LEU A 177 22.12 76.59 49.01
C LEU A 177 22.30 78.04 48.54
N ALA A 178 21.49 78.51 47.59
CA ALA A 178 21.56 79.90 47.11
C ALA A 178 21.30 80.91 48.25
N THR A 179 20.37 80.63 49.16
CA THR A 179 20.14 81.49 50.33
C THR A 179 21.29 81.46 51.33
N ALA A 180 21.91 80.29 51.54
CA ALA A 180 23.06 80.12 52.41
C ALA A 180 24.29 80.85 51.85
N GLU A 181 24.51 80.80 50.54
CA GLU A 181 25.56 81.56 49.84
C GLU A 181 25.39 83.07 50.04
N LEU A 182 24.18 83.60 49.82
CA LEU A 182 23.88 85.00 50.09
C LEU A 182 24.08 85.38 51.57
N ARG A 183 23.79 84.46 52.49
CA ARG A 183 23.98 84.69 53.93
C ARG A 183 25.46 84.73 54.30
N ILE A 184 26.27 83.86 53.70
CA ILE A 184 27.73 83.85 53.87
C ILE A 184 28.30 85.17 53.33
N GLU A 185 27.91 85.58 52.12
CA GLU A 185 28.35 86.85 51.51
C GLU A 185 28.00 88.07 52.39
N GLN A 186 26.80 88.10 52.98
CA GLN A 186 26.42 89.12 53.95
C GLN A 186 27.29 89.11 55.21
N LEU A 187 27.55 87.93 55.79
CA LEU A 187 28.37 87.80 57.00
C LEU A 187 29.84 88.18 56.72
N GLU A 188 30.37 87.82 55.55
CA GLU A 188 31.71 88.23 55.09
C GLU A 188 31.81 89.75 54.91
N SER A 189 30.76 90.39 54.37
CA SER A 189 30.69 91.86 54.28
C SER A 189 30.65 92.54 55.66
N GLN A 190 30.00 91.90 56.66
CA GLN A 190 29.95 92.40 58.05
C GLN A 190 31.30 92.21 58.78
N LEU A 191 32.07 91.18 58.41
CA LEU A 191 33.43 90.95 58.94
C LEU A 191 34.47 91.91 58.35
N GLY A 192 34.20 92.53 57.20
CA GLY A 192 35.06 93.56 56.59
C GLY A 192 35.16 94.88 57.37
N GLU A 193 34.21 95.20 58.26
CA GLU A 193 34.19 96.46 59.03
C GLU A 193 34.82 96.37 60.44
N ASN A 194 35.18 95.17 60.92
CA ASN A 194 35.77 94.97 62.25
C ASN A 194 37.14 94.27 62.16
N GLN A 195 38.15 95.01 61.70
CA GLN A 195 39.55 94.61 61.81
C GLN A 195 40.17 95.14 63.11
N THR A 196 40.20 94.29 64.14
CA THR A 196 41.14 94.42 65.25
C THR A 196 41.88 93.10 65.46
N ARG A 197 43.04 93.03 64.81
CA ARG A 197 44.36 92.65 65.35
C ARG A 197 44.31 91.79 66.63
N ILE A 198 44.61 90.50 66.48
CA ILE A 198 45.01 89.62 67.58
C ILE A 198 46.43 89.11 67.31
N GLU A 199 47.35 89.51 68.18
CA GLU A 199 48.64 88.88 68.46
C GLU A 199 48.96 89.19 69.94
N PRO A 200 49.79 88.41 70.65
CA PRO A 200 49.97 86.96 70.64
C PRO A 200 49.95 86.40 72.10
N VAL A 201 50.43 85.16 72.29
CA VAL A 201 51.07 84.59 73.52
C VAL A 201 50.29 83.51 74.30
N SER A 202 50.95 82.34 74.27
CA SER A 202 51.12 81.28 75.29
C SER A 202 49.91 80.71 76.02
N ASP A 203 49.50 79.53 75.56
CA ASP A 203 49.77 78.23 76.20
C ASP A 203 48.79 77.20 75.61
N PRO A 204 49.22 76.22 74.81
CA PRO A 204 48.34 75.15 74.37
C PRO A 204 48.51 73.91 75.27
N ASP A 205 47.40 73.19 75.40
CA ASP A 205 47.34 71.78 75.80
C ASP A 205 47.08 71.49 77.28
N ALA A 206 45.94 72.01 77.75
CA ALA A 206 45.02 71.21 78.54
C ALA A 206 43.57 71.43 78.05
N LEU A 207 42.99 70.34 77.52
CA LEU A 207 41.55 70.04 77.37
C LEU A 207 40.84 70.44 76.05
N THR A 208 41.05 69.62 75.00
CA THR A 208 39.98 68.93 74.24
C THR A 208 40.60 67.63 73.69
N SER A 209 40.12 66.42 74.05
CA SER A 209 39.04 65.76 73.32
C SER A 209 39.27 65.87 71.80
N GLY A 210 40.06 65.02 71.15
CA GLY A 210 39.83 63.59 71.06
C GLY A 210 39.22 63.26 69.70
N LEU A 211 40.11 62.91 68.74
CA LEU A 211 39.88 62.26 67.44
C LEU A 211 39.16 63.13 66.40
N ASP A 212 39.83 63.71 65.41
CA ASP A 212 40.55 63.11 64.27
C ASP A 212 39.73 62.11 63.45
N ALA A 213 39.59 62.48 62.18
CA ALA A 213 38.94 61.75 61.13
C ALA A 213 39.98 60.83 60.47
N SER A 214 39.66 59.55 60.33
CA SER A 214 40.16 58.79 59.19
C SER A 214 39.23 57.62 58.90
N ASN A 215 38.73 57.62 57.66
CA ASN A 215 38.46 56.41 56.92
C ASN A 215 39.75 55.56 56.91
N ASP A 216 39.63 54.27 57.21
CA ASP A 216 40.14 53.22 56.33
C ASP A 216 39.56 51.87 56.78
N ASP A 217 39.24 51.02 55.81
CA ASP A 217 39.27 49.55 55.89
C ASP A 217 38.62 49.01 54.61
N ALA A 218 39.37 49.18 53.52
CA ALA A 218 39.29 48.35 52.33
C ALA A 218 40.47 47.36 52.39
N ASP A 219 40.28 46.20 53.02
CA ASP A 219 41.23 45.10 52.88
C ASP A 219 40.70 44.08 51.87
N ARG A 220 41.36 44.11 50.72
CA ARG A 220 41.53 42.98 49.82
C ARG A 220 42.70 42.16 50.36
N ASP A 221 42.54 40.84 50.39
CA ASP A 221 43.70 39.97 50.22
C ASP A 221 43.38 38.70 49.43
N ALA A 222 44.45 38.24 48.79
CA ALA A 222 44.51 37.37 47.64
C ALA A 222 44.58 35.86 48.00
N GLU A 223 43.81 35.07 47.25
CA GLU A 223 44.31 34.03 46.34
C GLU A 223 44.65 32.59 46.82
N SER A 224 44.21 31.67 45.94
CA SER A 224 44.73 30.33 45.62
C SER A 224 44.20 29.11 46.37
N SER A 225 43.35 28.33 45.68
CA SER A 225 43.45 26.88 45.62
C SER A 225 42.49 26.29 44.57
N SER A 226 43.07 25.52 43.63
CA SER A 226 42.58 24.33 42.90
C SER A 226 41.07 24.19 42.58
N HIS A 227 40.64 23.86 41.37
CA HIS A 227 40.89 22.57 40.72
C HIS A 227 40.34 22.61 39.28
N ALA A 228 41.12 22.11 38.32
CA ALA A 228 40.73 21.91 36.93
C ALA A 228 39.64 20.83 36.79
N PRO A 229 38.77 20.88 35.76
CA PRO A 229 38.03 19.69 35.36
C PRO A 229 38.91 18.82 34.45
N GLU A 230 39.08 17.56 34.86
CA GLU A 230 39.69 16.50 34.05
C GLU A 230 39.01 16.34 32.67
N PRO A 231 39.78 16.00 31.63
CA PRO A 231 39.25 15.61 30.33
C PRO A 231 38.68 14.19 30.42
N ARG A 232 37.44 14.01 29.94
CA ARG A 232 36.86 12.69 29.76
C ARG A 232 37.50 12.00 28.57
N ALA A 233 38.03 10.82 28.86
CA ALA A 233 37.99 9.59 28.07
C ALA A 233 38.47 9.64 26.60
N ASP A 234 39.63 9.00 26.40
CA ASP A 234 39.93 8.10 25.29
C ASP A 234 39.57 8.59 23.88
N GLU A 235 40.44 9.43 23.34
CA GLU A 235 40.64 9.54 21.91
C GLU A 235 41.23 8.22 21.37
N GLN A 236 40.37 7.40 20.74
CA GLN A 236 40.79 6.66 19.56
C GLN A 236 40.42 7.48 18.32
N PRO A 237 41.31 7.63 17.33
CA PRO A 237 40.99 8.37 16.12
C PRO A 237 40.11 7.49 15.21
N GLN A 238 38.80 7.53 15.42
CA GLN A 238 37.81 6.98 14.48
C GLN A 238 36.80 8.06 14.10
N GLY A 239 37.31 9.20 13.65
CA GLY A 239 36.49 10.26 13.09
C GLY A 239 35.72 9.76 11.87
N LEU A 240 34.40 9.98 11.92
CA LEU A 240 33.42 9.84 10.83
C LEU A 240 32.86 8.42 10.60
N ARG A 241 32.30 7.82 11.64
CA ARG A 241 31.21 6.84 11.48
C ARG A 241 29.90 7.52 11.86
N ASP A 242 28.94 7.53 10.95
CA ASP A 242 27.61 8.07 11.18
C ASP A 242 26.72 7.02 11.86
N ASP A 243 25.72 7.47 12.64
CA ASP A 243 24.73 6.58 13.24
C ASP A 243 23.68 6.18 12.20
N LEU A 244 23.93 5.08 11.47
CA LEU A 244 23.05 4.62 10.41
C LEU A 244 21.64 4.22 10.90
N LYS A 245 21.41 4.07 12.20
CA LYS A 245 20.08 3.79 12.77
C LYS A 245 19.12 4.98 12.66
N GLN A 246 19.62 6.17 12.34
CA GLN A 246 18.79 7.34 12.04
C GLN A 246 17.95 7.14 10.76
N ILE A 247 18.36 6.23 9.87
CA ILE A 247 17.58 5.88 8.68
C ILE A 247 16.48 4.89 9.06
N LYS A 248 15.22 5.26 8.76
CA LYS A 248 14.06 4.41 9.05
C LYS A 248 14.18 3.05 8.34
N GLY A 249 14.01 1.98 9.11
CA GLY A 249 14.17 0.61 8.63
C GLY A 249 15.58 0.03 8.77
N VAL A 250 16.58 0.84 9.16
CA VAL A 250 17.91 0.38 9.55
C VAL A 250 17.96 0.16 11.06
N GLY A 251 17.82 -1.09 11.50
CA GLY A 251 17.99 -1.47 12.90
C GLY A 251 19.44 -1.83 13.26
N PRO A 252 19.76 -2.06 14.54
CA PRO A 252 21.12 -2.38 15.00
C PRO A 252 21.76 -3.59 14.29
N ALA A 253 20.97 -4.59 13.93
CA ALA A 253 21.44 -5.77 13.18
C ALA A 253 21.78 -5.46 11.71
N ILE A 254 21.04 -4.52 11.11
CA ILE A 254 21.26 -4.09 9.72
C ILE A 254 22.45 -3.14 9.67
N GLU A 255 22.54 -2.17 10.59
CA GLU A 255 23.70 -1.31 10.77
C GLU A 255 24.98 -2.14 10.93
N LYS A 256 24.96 -3.18 11.78
CA LYS A 256 26.10 -4.09 11.92
C LYS A 256 26.49 -4.75 10.60
N THR A 257 25.51 -5.21 9.82
CA THR A 257 25.77 -5.84 8.52
C THR A 257 26.30 -4.84 7.49
N LEU A 258 25.80 -3.60 7.49
CA LEU A 258 26.28 -2.50 6.64
C LEU A 258 27.73 -2.13 7.00
N ASN A 259 28.02 -2.04 8.29
CA ASN A 259 29.36 -1.81 8.83
C ASN A 259 30.32 -2.95 8.45
N ASP A 260 29.88 -4.22 8.52
CA ASP A 260 30.65 -5.38 8.08
C ASP A 260 30.94 -5.36 6.55
N MET A 261 30.11 -4.66 5.77
CA MET A 261 30.30 -4.43 4.34
C MET A 261 31.14 -3.18 4.02
N GLY A 262 31.61 -2.45 5.04
CA GLY A 262 32.44 -1.25 4.89
C GLY A 262 31.66 0.05 4.70
N ILE A 263 30.34 0.05 4.93
CA ILE A 263 29.47 1.22 4.84
C ILE A 263 29.32 1.79 6.26
N PHE A 264 29.88 2.97 6.48
CA PHE A 264 29.92 3.61 7.81
C PHE A 264 29.36 5.03 7.81
N ARG A 265 28.96 5.59 6.65
CA ARG A 265 28.52 6.99 6.51
C ARG A 265 27.22 7.12 5.73
N TYR A 266 26.43 8.14 6.03
CA TYR A 266 25.22 8.46 5.28
C TYR A 266 25.52 8.76 3.81
N GLN A 267 26.62 9.45 3.53
CA GLN A 267 27.02 9.76 2.16
C GLN A 267 27.21 8.50 1.31
N GLN A 268 27.80 7.43 1.87
CA GLN A 268 27.99 6.17 1.16
C GLN A 268 26.65 5.50 0.82
N ILE A 269 25.62 5.69 1.63
CA ILE A 269 24.25 5.21 1.38
C ILE A 269 23.53 6.09 0.35
N ALA A 270 23.72 7.40 0.43
CA ALA A 270 23.17 8.39 -0.50
C ALA A 270 23.68 8.25 -1.95
N ASP A 271 24.92 7.76 -2.08
CA ASP A 271 25.63 7.57 -3.35
C ASP A 271 25.55 6.12 -3.86
N MET A 272 24.78 5.23 -3.22
CA MET A 272 24.63 3.84 -3.67
C MET A 272 24.02 3.77 -5.06
N THR A 273 24.64 2.97 -5.93
CA THR A 273 24.09 2.62 -7.23
C THR A 273 23.10 1.45 -7.12
N GLU A 274 22.31 1.18 -8.15
CA GLU A 274 21.40 0.02 -8.19
C GLU A 274 22.16 -1.30 -7.92
N PHE A 275 23.38 -1.41 -8.43
CA PHE A 275 24.26 -2.56 -8.19
C PHE A 275 24.66 -2.71 -6.72
N ASP A 276 24.93 -1.60 -6.03
CA ASP A 276 25.26 -1.62 -4.60
C ASP A 276 24.05 -1.99 -3.75
N ILE A 277 22.85 -1.54 -4.15
CA ILE A 277 21.58 -1.88 -3.51
C ILE A 277 21.32 -3.38 -3.64
N ASP A 278 21.54 -3.97 -4.83
CA ASP A 278 21.42 -5.41 -5.05
C ASP A 278 22.38 -6.21 -4.17
N ARG A 279 23.65 -5.81 -4.12
CA ARG A 279 24.68 -6.45 -3.29
C ARG A 279 24.33 -6.41 -1.80
N VAL A 280 23.83 -5.27 -1.32
CA VAL A 280 23.38 -5.11 0.08
C VAL A 280 22.11 -5.91 0.35
N ALA A 281 21.16 -5.91 -0.58
CA ALA A 281 19.91 -6.66 -0.46
C ALA A 281 20.13 -8.18 -0.43
N GLU A 282 21.07 -8.69 -1.22
CA GLU A 282 21.46 -10.11 -1.23
C GLU A 282 22.05 -10.53 0.13
N LYS A 283 22.97 -9.72 0.67
CA LYS A 283 23.57 -9.97 2.00
C LYS A 283 22.57 -9.88 3.14
N LEU A 284 21.58 -9.01 3.03
CA LEU A 284 20.50 -8.87 4.00
C LEU A 284 19.37 -9.90 3.82
N LYS A 285 19.49 -10.86 2.89
CA LYS A 285 18.48 -11.90 2.57
C LYS A 285 17.16 -11.35 2.02
N GLY A 286 17.23 -10.54 0.97
CA GLY A 286 16.05 -10.10 0.21
C GLY A 286 15.42 -8.80 0.69
N PHE A 287 16.24 -7.91 1.28
CA PHE A 287 15.77 -6.60 1.74
C PHE A 287 15.64 -5.55 0.62
N HIS A 288 15.73 -5.97 -0.65
CA HIS A 288 15.67 -5.08 -1.81
C HIS A 288 14.43 -4.17 -1.77
N SER A 289 13.25 -4.76 -1.57
CA SER A 289 12.01 -3.98 -1.47
C SER A 289 11.95 -3.03 -0.28
N ARG A 290 12.70 -3.29 0.81
CA ARG A 290 12.68 -2.41 1.99
C ARG A 290 13.55 -1.17 1.78
N ILE A 291 14.70 -1.31 1.11
CA ILE A 291 15.58 -0.17 0.79
C ILE A 291 14.81 0.89 -0.02
N TYR A 292 13.98 0.46 -0.97
CA TYR A 292 13.11 1.36 -1.76
C TYR A 292 11.87 1.82 -1.00
N ARG A 293 11.12 0.93 -0.34
CA ARG A 293 9.87 1.31 0.37
C ARG A 293 10.12 2.26 1.53
N GLU A 294 11.24 2.10 2.22
CA GLU A 294 11.65 2.98 3.32
C GLU A 294 12.53 4.12 2.81
N ASN A 295 12.80 4.26 1.50
CA ASN A 295 13.58 5.34 0.92
C ASN A 295 14.92 5.63 1.65
N TRP A 296 15.75 4.59 1.84
CA TRP A 296 17.01 4.74 2.59
C TRP A 296 17.96 5.76 1.95
N ILE A 297 17.99 5.81 0.62
CA ILE A 297 18.85 6.72 -0.15
C ILE A 297 18.41 8.17 0.05
N GLY A 298 17.10 8.45 0.00
CA GLY A 298 16.57 9.80 0.23
C GLY A 298 16.82 10.28 1.65
N GLN A 299 16.58 9.44 2.65
CA GLN A 299 16.85 9.78 4.06
C GLN A 299 18.34 9.99 4.32
N ALA A 300 19.21 9.17 3.73
CA ALA A 300 20.65 9.34 3.85
C ALA A 300 21.14 10.67 3.24
N ARG A 301 20.53 11.14 2.15
CA ARG A 301 20.83 12.47 1.57
C ARG A 301 20.43 13.59 2.50
N GLU A 302 19.21 13.55 3.06
CA GLU A 302 18.74 14.55 4.02
C GLU A 302 19.65 14.63 5.26
N LEU A 303 20.06 13.47 5.80
CA LEU A 303 20.97 13.41 6.94
C LEU A 303 22.39 13.89 6.59
N THR A 304 22.85 13.64 5.36
CA THR A 304 24.14 14.13 4.88
C THR A 304 24.13 15.65 4.74
N ASP A 305 23.06 16.24 4.21
CA ASP A 305 22.94 17.68 4.03
C ASP A 305 22.81 18.41 5.38
N HIS A 306 22.10 17.82 6.34
CA HIS A 306 22.02 18.35 7.70
C HIS A 306 23.37 18.32 8.42
N ASN A 307 24.15 17.24 8.25
CA ASN A 307 25.49 17.10 8.85
C ASN A 307 26.55 18.00 8.19
N LYS A 308 26.31 18.51 6.97
CA LYS A 308 27.20 19.50 6.32
C LYS A 308 26.95 20.94 6.76
N LEU A 309 25.79 21.21 7.37
CA LEU A 309 25.35 22.54 7.80
C LEU A 309 25.60 22.80 9.30
N ALA A 310 26.01 21.77 10.05
CA ALA A 310 26.38 21.82 11.47
C ALA A 310 27.90 21.85 11.62
#